data_AF-A0A356ANR6-F1
#
_entry.id   AF-A0A356ANR6-F1
#
_cell.length_a   1.000
_cell.length_b   1.000
_cell.length_c   1.000
_cell.angle_alpha   90.00
_cell.angle_beta   90.00
_cell.angle_gamma   90.00
#
_symmetry.space_group_name_H-M   'P 1'
#
loop_
_entity.id
_entity.type
_entity.pdbx_description
1 polymer ?
#
loop_
_entity_poly.entity_id
_entity_poly.type
_entity_poly.pdbx_seq_one_letter_code
_entity_poly.pdbx_strand_id
1 'polypeptide(L)'
;MKICISNGEAAQFGLRFAWEGEIREKGPFTGEFLSHWVESNGGAPALLMGLGKRAELDQKRARRAAAKGVRILTEMEASPIAVDFSPVLSVLGEGSLRAVAESALLALYRLPEWHFQEKPRRETTLLIEGVREIPGAQAQLEEARRLAEQVCRARDLVNAPGNLLYPQTMAEQMARFGQKAGLSMSVLDEKQAGALGMEAFLTVGKDAARPPR
;
A
#
# COMPACT_ATOMS: atom_id res chain seq x y z
N MET A 1 -2.45 -5.88 7.30
CA MET A 1 -1.25 -5.86 6.43
C MET A 1 -0.05 -5.88 7.34
N LYS A 2 0.99 -6.65 7.03
CA LYS A 2 2.19 -6.77 7.88
C LYS A 2 3.45 -6.67 7.02
N ILE A 3 4.49 -6.05 7.57
CA ILE A 3 5.82 -5.97 6.95
C ILE A 3 6.88 -6.11 8.04
N CYS A 4 7.90 -6.90 7.79
CA CYS A 4 9.07 -7.03 8.67
C CYS A 4 10.30 -7.43 7.87
N ILE A 5 11.47 -7.21 8.44
CA ILE A 5 12.73 -7.72 7.88
C ILE A 5 12.73 -9.23 8.03
N SER A 6 13.04 -9.96 6.96
CA SER A 6 13.13 -11.42 6.98
C SER A 6 14.25 -11.89 7.91
N ASN A 7 13.95 -12.91 8.73
CA ASN A 7 14.93 -13.56 9.60
C ASN A 7 15.36 -14.96 9.09
N GLY A 8 15.16 -15.22 7.79
CA GLY A 8 15.35 -16.55 7.20
C GLY A 8 14.12 -17.45 7.35
N GLU A 9 12.95 -16.85 7.58
CA GLU A 9 11.67 -17.55 7.64
C GLU A 9 11.30 -18.09 6.25
N ALA A 10 10.70 -19.28 6.20
CA ALA A 10 10.25 -19.86 4.94
C ALA A 10 9.07 -19.05 4.36
N ALA A 11 9.32 -18.35 3.26
CA ALA A 11 8.27 -17.71 2.48
C ALA A 11 7.55 -18.74 1.58
N GLN A 12 6.25 -18.53 1.35
CA GLN A 12 5.50 -19.37 0.41
C GLN A 12 5.87 -19.04 -1.03
N PHE A 13 6.06 -17.74 -1.31
CA PHE A 13 6.50 -17.23 -2.61
C PHE A 13 7.52 -16.09 -2.43
N GLY A 14 8.46 -15.99 -3.36
CA GLY A 14 9.36 -14.84 -3.49
C GLY A 14 8.90 -13.85 -4.55
N LEU A 15 9.15 -12.57 -4.35
CA LEU A 15 9.11 -11.51 -5.35
C LEU A 15 10.54 -11.03 -5.58
N ARG A 16 11.06 -11.27 -6.78
CA ARG A 16 12.40 -10.86 -7.20
C ARG A 16 12.30 -9.90 -8.36
N PHE A 17 13.22 -8.96 -8.43
CA PHE A 17 13.29 -8.01 -9.53
C PHE A 17 14.47 -8.31 -10.45
N ALA A 18 14.27 -8.14 -11.75
CA ALA A 18 15.27 -8.44 -12.75
C ALA A 18 15.37 -7.31 -13.76
N TRP A 19 16.60 -7.05 -14.23
CA TRP A 19 16.87 -6.09 -15.27
C TRP A 19 16.66 -6.69 -16.66
N GLU A 20 16.41 -5.82 -17.64
CA GLU A 20 16.35 -6.22 -19.04
C GLU A 20 17.66 -6.90 -19.48
N GLY A 21 17.54 -8.11 -20.04
CA GLY A 21 18.68 -8.90 -20.53
C GLY A 21 19.55 -9.59 -19.47
N GLU A 22 19.20 -9.49 -18.18
CA GLU A 22 19.93 -10.14 -17.08
C GLU A 22 19.66 -11.65 -17.00
N ILE A 23 18.47 -12.09 -17.40
CA ILE A 23 18.09 -13.51 -17.34
C ILE A 23 18.40 -14.15 -18.69
N ARG A 24 19.46 -14.97 -18.72
CA ARG A 24 20.04 -15.57 -19.94
C ARG A 24 19.73 -17.07 -20.14
N GLU A 25 18.90 -17.70 -19.31
CA GLU A 25 18.62 -19.14 -19.45
C GLU A 25 17.17 -19.42 -19.86
N LYS A 26 17.00 -19.89 -21.11
CA LYS A 26 15.88 -20.68 -21.69
C LYS A 26 14.43 -20.39 -21.25
N GLY A 27 14.10 -19.15 -20.87
CA GLY A 27 12.73 -18.73 -20.52
C GLY A 27 12.23 -17.58 -21.40
N PRO A 28 10.91 -17.36 -21.52
CA PRO A 28 10.33 -16.26 -22.31
C PRO A 28 10.41 -14.89 -21.62
N PHE A 29 11.04 -14.80 -20.46
CA PHE A 29 11.12 -13.57 -19.66
C PHE A 29 12.35 -12.74 -20.02
N THR A 30 12.13 -11.52 -20.51
CA THR A 30 13.19 -10.61 -20.98
C THR A 30 13.61 -9.55 -19.98
N GLY A 31 12.86 -9.36 -18.88
CA GLY A 31 13.10 -8.29 -17.91
C GLY A 31 12.57 -6.92 -18.33
N GLU A 32 11.81 -6.84 -19.43
CA GLU A 32 11.10 -5.62 -19.85
C GLU A 32 10.24 -5.07 -18.71
N PHE A 33 10.08 -3.74 -18.65
CA PHE A 33 9.39 -3.09 -17.53
C PHE A 33 7.96 -3.63 -17.32
N LEU A 34 7.68 -4.13 -16.11
CA LEU A 34 6.43 -4.80 -15.71
C LEU A 34 6.12 -6.13 -16.41
N SER A 35 7.03 -6.70 -17.21
CA SER A 35 6.96 -8.11 -17.61
C SER A 35 7.12 -8.98 -16.36
N HIS A 36 6.48 -10.15 -16.31
CA HIS A 36 6.58 -11.06 -15.15
C HIS A 36 6.66 -12.51 -15.57
N TRP A 37 7.28 -13.33 -14.74
CA TRP A 37 7.39 -14.77 -14.95
C TRP A 37 7.45 -15.50 -13.61
N VAL A 38 6.84 -16.68 -13.54
CA VAL A 38 6.90 -17.53 -12.34
C VAL A 38 7.94 -18.61 -12.60
N GLU A 39 8.92 -18.70 -11.71
CA GLU A 39 9.97 -19.72 -11.75
C GLU A 39 9.85 -20.65 -10.54
N SER A 40 10.11 -21.94 -10.76
CA SER A 40 10.13 -22.98 -9.72
C SER A 40 11.30 -23.93 -9.97
N ASN A 41 12.42 -23.69 -9.29
CA ASN A 41 13.67 -24.45 -9.45
C ASN A 41 13.91 -25.38 -8.25
N GLY A 42 12.90 -26.16 -7.86
CA GLY A 42 12.99 -27.13 -6.76
C GLY A 42 12.97 -26.52 -5.34
N GLY A 43 12.78 -25.21 -5.22
CA GLY A 43 12.54 -24.48 -3.97
C GLY A 43 11.18 -23.76 -3.96
N ALA A 44 11.00 -22.81 -3.04
CA ALA A 44 9.80 -21.97 -3.03
C ALA A 44 9.69 -21.19 -4.36
N PRO A 45 8.51 -21.20 -5.01
CA PRO A 45 8.32 -20.50 -6.28
C PRO A 45 8.56 -18.99 -6.14
N ALA A 46 9.12 -18.37 -7.18
CA ALA A 46 9.37 -16.95 -7.22
C ALA A 46 8.72 -16.28 -8.43
N LEU A 47 8.09 -15.13 -8.21
CA LEU A 47 7.68 -14.21 -9.26
C LEU A 47 8.86 -13.29 -9.59
N LEU A 48 9.35 -13.39 -10.82
CA LEU A 48 10.30 -12.47 -11.40
C LEU A 48 9.54 -11.26 -11.96
N MET A 49 9.94 -10.06 -11.56
CA MET A 49 9.33 -8.80 -11.98
C MET A 49 10.34 -7.91 -12.71
N GLY A 50 10.06 -7.61 -13.97
CA GLY A 50 10.94 -6.82 -14.83
C GLY A 50 10.98 -5.34 -14.44
N LEU A 51 12.21 -4.82 -14.24
CA LEU A 51 12.47 -3.40 -13.99
C LEU A 51 12.74 -2.62 -15.29
N GLY A 52 12.96 -3.30 -16.41
CA GLY A 52 13.42 -2.70 -17.66
C GLY A 52 14.91 -2.35 -17.61
N LYS A 53 15.30 -1.32 -18.37
CA LYS A 53 16.69 -0.84 -18.40
C LYS A 53 17.08 -0.15 -17.09
N ARG A 54 18.27 -0.47 -16.58
CA ARG A 54 18.84 0.14 -15.36
C ARG A 54 18.82 1.66 -15.38
N ALA A 55 19.22 2.26 -16.49
CA ALA A 55 19.31 3.72 -16.66
C ALA A 55 17.94 4.43 -16.61
N GLU A 56 16.84 3.70 -16.79
CA GLU A 56 15.50 4.27 -16.79
C GLU A 56 14.77 4.08 -15.45
N LEU A 57 15.38 3.41 -14.45
CA LEU A 57 14.74 3.21 -13.16
C LEU A 57 14.65 4.53 -12.40
N ASP A 58 13.41 4.91 -12.08
CA ASP A 58 13.09 5.99 -11.16
C ASP A 58 12.20 5.47 -10.01
N GLN A 59 11.91 6.32 -9.02
CA GLN A 59 11.04 5.96 -7.90
C GLN A 59 9.64 5.51 -8.37
N LYS A 60 9.11 6.08 -9.45
CA LYS A 60 7.76 5.76 -9.96
C LYS A 60 7.74 4.35 -10.53
N ARG A 61 8.74 3.97 -11.32
CA ARG A 61 8.88 2.63 -11.91
C ARG A 61 9.11 1.58 -10.84
N ALA A 62 10.00 1.84 -9.87
CA ALA A 62 10.24 0.96 -8.74
C ALA A 62 8.95 0.68 -7.94
N ARG A 63 8.21 1.74 -7.57
CA ARG A 63 6.93 1.63 -6.87
C ARG A 63 5.89 0.85 -7.66
N ARG A 64 5.79 1.07 -8.97
CA ARG A 64 4.87 0.34 -9.85
C ARG A 64 5.20 -1.15 -9.96
N ALA A 65 6.48 -1.48 -10.11
CA ALA A 65 6.93 -2.87 -10.17
C ALA A 65 6.65 -3.59 -8.84
N ALA A 66 7.00 -2.98 -7.71
CA ALA A 66 6.72 -3.52 -6.39
C ALA A 66 5.23 -3.78 -6.15
N ALA A 67 4.38 -2.78 -6.45
CA ALA A 67 2.93 -2.92 -6.31
C ALA A 67 2.35 -3.99 -7.24
N LYS A 68 2.80 -4.06 -8.51
CA LYS A 68 2.33 -5.07 -9.46
C LYS A 68 2.72 -6.48 -9.02
N GLY A 69 3.96 -6.68 -8.61
CA GLY A 69 4.46 -7.98 -8.15
C GLY A 69 3.70 -8.49 -6.93
N VAL A 70 3.53 -7.65 -5.90
CA VAL A 70 2.75 -8.00 -4.70
C VAL A 70 1.28 -8.29 -5.04
N ARG A 71 0.68 -7.52 -5.95
CA ARG A 71 -0.70 -7.76 -6.38
C ARG A 71 -0.86 -9.13 -7.03
N ILE A 72 0.01 -9.49 -7.98
CA ILE A 72 -0.02 -10.79 -8.65
C ILE A 72 0.09 -11.93 -7.62
N LEU A 73 1.05 -11.84 -6.70
CA LEU A 73 1.23 -12.87 -5.67
C LEU A 73 0.04 -12.96 -4.71
N THR A 74 -0.59 -11.83 -4.38
CA THR A 74 -1.80 -11.81 -3.55
C THR A 74 -3.00 -12.41 -4.29
N GLU A 75 -3.08 -12.25 -5.62
CA GLU A 75 -4.07 -12.92 -6.47
C GLU A 75 -3.87 -14.43 -6.54
N MET A 76 -2.62 -14.89 -6.38
CA MET A 76 -2.27 -16.30 -6.20
C MET A 76 -2.40 -16.80 -4.75
N GLU A 77 -3.01 -16.01 -3.87
CA GLU A 77 -3.21 -16.32 -2.43
C GLU A 77 -1.91 -16.59 -1.65
N ALA A 78 -0.78 -16.05 -2.12
CA ALA A 78 0.52 -16.21 -1.47
C ALA A 78 0.59 -15.44 -0.14
N SER A 79 0.95 -16.14 0.94
CA SER A 79 1.30 -15.55 2.24
C SER A 79 2.06 -16.55 3.11
N PRO A 80 3.23 -16.18 3.68
CA PRO A 80 3.92 -14.89 3.53
C PRO A 80 4.67 -14.76 2.18
N ILE A 81 4.93 -13.51 1.78
CA ILE A 81 5.67 -13.17 0.55
C ILE A 81 7.05 -12.62 0.92
N ALA A 82 8.11 -13.25 0.46
CA ALA A 82 9.46 -12.68 0.51
C ALA A 82 9.63 -11.64 -0.60
N VAL A 83 10.23 -10.49 -0.30
CA VAL A 83 10.49 -9.43 -1.29
C VAL A 83 11.94 -8.97 -1.17
N ASP A 84 12.69 -9.11 -2.26
CA ASP A 84 14.06 -8.61 -2.34
C ASP A 84 14.09 -7.26 -3.05
N PHE A 85 14.30 -6.18 -2.30
CA PHE A 85 14.44 -4.83 -2.88
C PHE A 85 15.87 -4.48 -3.30
N SER A 86 16.86 -5.36 -3.10
CA SER A 86 18.28 -5.07 -3.36
C SER A 86 18.55 -4.53 -4.78
N PRO A 87 17.94 -5.08 -5.86
CA PRO A 87 18.13 -4.51 -7.20
C PRO A 87 17.69 -3.05 -7.30
N VAL A 88 16.57 -2.70 -6.69
CA VAL A 88 16.03 -1.34 -6.69
C VAL A 88 16.90 -0.40 -5.84
N LEU A 89 17.29 -0.83 -4.64
CA LEU A 89 18.11 -0.04 -3.73
C LEU A 89 19.52 0.21 -4.29
N SER A 90 20.06 -0.73 -5.07
CA SER A 90 21.38 -0.57 -5.72
C SER A 90 21.45 0.60 -6.70
N VAL A 91 20.31 1.04 -7.24
CA VAL A 91 20.21 2.15 -8.21
C VAL A 91 19.66 3.41 -7.58
N LEU A 92 18.62 3.30 -6.75
CA LEU A 92 17.94 4.45 -6.15
C LEU A 92 18.48 4.86 -4.77
N GLY A 93 19.38 4.06 -4.20
CA GLY A 93 19.91 4.24 -2.85
C GLY A 93 18.97 3.73 -1.75
N GLU A 94 19.55 3.50 -0.57
CA GLU A 94 18.88 2.94 0.61
C GLU A 94 17.71 3.80 1.12
N GLY A 95 17.76 5.12 0.89
CA GLY A 95 16.68 6.05 1.25
C GLY A 95 15.39 5.86 0.45
N SER A 96 15.40 5.03 -0.60
CA SER A 96 14.21 4.69 -1.38
C SER A 96 13.38 3.55 -0.76
N LEU A 97 13.91 2.83 0.23
CA LEU A 97 13.28 1.65 0.85
C LEU A 97 11.87 1.95 1.37
N ARG A 98 11.70 3.06 2.11
CA ARG A 98 10.37 3.47 2.60
C ARG A 98 9.34 3.57 1.47
N ALA A 99 9.68 4.27 0.38
CA ALA A 99 8.73 4.57 -0.70
C ALA A 99 8.32 3.32 -1.50
N VAL A 100 9.25 2.39 -1.72
CA VAL A 100 8.97 1.14 -2.43
C VAL A 100 8.22 0.13 -1.57
N ALA A 101 8.56 0.05 -0.27
CA ALA A 101 7.83 -0.74 0.71
C ALA A 101 6.39 -0.23 0.91
N GLU A 102 6.19 1.09 0.98
CA GLU A 102 4.87 1.72 1.05
C GLU A 102 4.01 1.31 -0.16
N SER A 103 4.57 1.34 -1.37
CA SER A 103 3.86 0.94 -2.59
C SER A 103 3.48 -0.55 -2.59
N ALA A 104 4.40 -1.42 -2.14
CA ALA A 104 4.15 -2.84 -1.96
C ALA A 104 3.01 -3.10 -0.97
N LEU A 105 3.00 -2.41 0.17
CA LEU A 105 1.94 -2.49 1.18
C LEU A 105 0.58 -1.99 0.64
N LEU A 106 0.58 -0.86 -0.09
CA LEU A 106 -0.64 -0.31 -0.70
C LEU A 106 -1.26 -1.24 -1.75
N ALA A 107 -0.49 -2.17 -2.31
CA ALA A 107 -1.01 -3.21 -3.21
C ALA A 107 -1.80 -4.30 -2.47
N LEU A 108 -1.64 -4.42 -1.15
CA LEU A 108 -2.44 -5.30 -0.29
C LEU A 108 -3.79 -4.70 0.10
N TYR A 109 -4.04 -3.43 -0.24
CA TYR A 109 -5.33 -2.78 0.03
C TYR A 109 -6.47 -3.55 -0.62
N ARG A 110 -7.54 -3.78 0.15
CA ARG A 110 -8.81 -4.28 -0.35
C ARG A 110 -9.92 -3.35 0.07
N LEU A 111 -10.89 -3.21 -0.82
CA LEU A 111 -12.12 -2.51 -0.50
C LEU A 111 -12.82 -3.26 0.63
N PRO A 112 -13.27 -2.57 1.69
CA PRO A 112 -14.14 -3.18 2.68
C PRO A 112 -15.43 -3.72 2.03
N GLU A 113 -15.95 -4.82 2.59
CA GLU A 113 -17.13 -5.52 2.10
C GLU A 113 -18.41 -4.70 2.38
N TRP A 114 -18.71 -3.71 1.54
CA TRP A 114 -20.00 -3.01 1.53
C TRP A 114 -20.94 -3.48 0.42
N HIS A 115 -20.40 -4.14 -0.61
CA HIS A 115 -21.12 -4.43 -1.85
C HIS A 115 -21.32 -5.93 -2.12
N PHE A 116 -20.39 -6.81 -1.74
CA PHE A 116 -20.44 -8.25 -2.02
C PHE A 116 -19.73 -9.05 -0.93
N GLN A 117 -20.17 -10.29 -0.70
CA GLN A 117 -19.40 -11.28 0.06
C GLN A 117 -18.19 -11.70 -0.80
N GLU A 118 -17.09 -10.96 -0.68
CA GLU A 118 -15.81 -11.45 -1.18
C GLU A 118 -15.34 -12.61 -0.30
N LYS A 119 -14.61 -13.56 -0.88
CA LYS A 119 -13.95 -14.58 -0.06
C LYS A 119 -12.94 -13.87 0.85
N PRO A 120 -12.87 -14.23 2.15
CA PRO A 120 -11.86 -13.68 3.03
C PRO A 120 -10.47 -14.09 2.53
N ARG A 121 -9.77 -13.19 1.84
CA ARG A 121 -8.36 -13.40 1.49
C ARG A 121 -7.52 -13.26 2.76
N ARG A 122 -6.58 -14.19 2.93
CA ARG A 122 -5.66 -14.28 4.06
C ARG A 122 -4.94 -12.95 4.30
N GLU A 123 -4.66 -12.66 5.57
CA GLU A 123 -3.75 -11.56 5.90
C GLU A 123 -2.36 -11.87 5.31
N THR A 124 -1.82 -10.93 4.53
CA THR A 124 -0.51 -11.08 3.89
C THR A 124 0.56 -10.35 4.69
N THR A 125 1.66 -11.05 4.92
CA THR A 125 2.90 -10.52 5.49
C THR A 125 3.95 -10.41 4.39
N LEU A 126 4.57 -9.24 4.27
CA LEU A 126 5.75 -9.01 3.42
C LEU A 126 7.02 -9.18 4.26
N LEU A 127 7.86 -10.12 3.87
CA LEU A 127 9.17 -10.38 4.48
C LEU A 127 10.23 -9.72 3.60
N ILE A 128 10.83 -8.63 4.06
CA ILE A 128 11.80 -7.86 3.27
C ILE A 128 13.19 -8.46 3.44
N GLU A 129 13.80 -8.88 2.34
CA GLU A 129 15.11 -9.51 2.29
C GLU A 129 16.21 -8.50 1.95
N GLY A 130 17.46 -8.80 2.31
CA GLY A 130 18.63 -8.00 1.89
C GLY A 130 18.79 -6.62 2.54
N VAL A 131 17.91 -6.24 3.47
CA VAL A 131 17.92 -4.88 4.08
C VAL A 131 18.44 -4.83 5.52
N ARG A 132 18.86 -5.96 6.10
CA ARG A 132 19.25 -6.01 7.54
C ARG A 132 20.43 -5.10 7.87
N GLU A 133 21.40 -5.01 6.96
CA GLU A 133 22.62 -4.22 7.15
C GLU A 133 22.42 -2.73 6.84
N ILE A 134 21.25 -2.33 6.32
CA ILE A 134 20.94 -0.94 5.99
C ILE A 134 20.60 -0.17 7.28
N PRO A 135 21.36 0.88 7.64
CA PRO A 135 21.05 1.70 8.81
C PRO A 135 19.64 2.30 8.74
N GLY A 136 18.84 2.07 9.78
CA GLY A 136 17.48 2.60 9.86
C GLY A 136 16.45 1.88 8.99
N ALA A 137 16.77 0.74 8.37
CA ALA A 137 15.80 -0.03 7.57
C ALA A 137 14.51 -0.35 8.33
N GLN A 138 14.61 -0.78 9.59
CA GLN A 138 13.43 -1.06 10.42
C GLN A 138 12.55 0.19 10.59
N ALA A 139 13.15 1.36 10.80
CA ALA A 139 12.41 2.61 10.93
C ALA A 139 11.71 3.00 9.61
N GLN A 140 12.40 2.84 8.47
CA GLN A 140 11.82 3.08 7.15
C GLN A 140 10.63 2.14 6.85
N LEU A 141 10.73 0.86 7.21
CA LEU A 141 9.64 -0.11 7.02
C LEU A 141 8.45 0.18 7.94
N GLU A 142 8.69 0.56 9.20
CA GLU A 142 7.62 0.98 10.11
C GLU A 142 6.93 2.25 9.64
N GLU A 143 7.68 3.23 9.13
CA GLU A 143 7.11 4.44 8.56
C GLU A 143 6.26 4.12 7.32
N ALA A 144 6.78 3.27 6.41
CA ALA A 144 6.05 2.81 5.25
C ALA A 144 4.73 2.11 5.63
N ARG A 145 4.75 1.26 6.67
CA ARG A 145 3.55 0.60 7.21
C ARG A 145 2.53 1.60 7.72
N ARG A 146 2.95 2.54 8.56
CA ARG A 146 2.06 3.56 9.14
C ARG A 146 1.43 4.43 8.04
N LEU A 147 2.23 4.87 7.06
CA LEU A 147 1.75 5.66 5.93
C LEU A 147 0.73 4.87 5.09
N ALA A 148 1.05 3.62 4.75
CA ALA A 148 0.15 2.76 3.97
C ALA A 148 -1.19 2.54 4.71
N GLU A 149 -1.16 2.31 6.03
CA GLU A 149 -2.36 2.17 6.86
C GLU A 149 -3.25 3.42 6.83
N GLN A 150 -2.66 4.62 6.97
CA GLN A 150 -3.44 5.86 6.93
C GLN A 150 -3.99 6.16 5.54
N VAL A 151 -3.23 5.88 4.48
CA VAL A 151 -3.72 6.00 3.09
C VAL A 151 -4.87 5.02 2.84
N CYS A 152 -4.78 3.79 3.33
CA CYS A 152 -5.86 2.81 3.21
C CYS A 152 -7.11 3.27 3.97
N ARG A 153 -6.96 3.82 5.16
CA ARG A 153 -8.07 4.41 5.92
C ARG A 153 -8.74 5.58 5.16
N ALA A 154 -7.94 6.44 4.52
CA ALA A 154 -8.49 7.50 3.68
C ALA A 154 -9.26 6.93 2.47
N ARG A 155 -8.74 5.88 1.84
CA ARG A 155 -9.46 5.17 0.76
C ARG A 155 -10.77 4.57 1.25
N ASP A 156 -10.82 4.02 2.46
CA ASP A 156 -12.05 3.47 3.02
C ASP A 156 -13.13 4.54 3.17
N LEU A 157 -12.76 5.76 3.58
CA LEU A 157 -13.69 6.88 3.65
C LEU A 157 -14.17 7.30 2.26
N VAL A 158 -13.26 7.44 1.29
CA VAL A 158 -13.60 7.84 -0.09
C VAL A 158 -14.51 6.83 -0.77
N ASN A 159 -14.29 5.54 -0.50
CA ASN A 159 -15.05 4.46 -1.11
C ASN A 159 -16.34 4.11 -0.34
N ALA A 160 -16.56 4.67 0.84
CA ALA A 160 -17.72 4.36 1.63
C ALA A 160 -19.00 4.82 0.91
N PRO A 161 -20.04 3.97 0.83
CA PRO A 161 -21.33 4.36 0.27
C PRO A 161 -21.92 5.58 0.99
N GLY A 162 -22.48 6.54 0.25
CA GLY A 162 -23.03 7.78 0.82
C GLY A 162 -24.20 7.56 1.80
N ASN A 163 -24.87 6.41 1.74
CA ASN A 163 -25.88 6.03 2.74
C ASN A 163 -25.25 5.69 4.11
N LEU A 164 -24.00 5.21 4.13
CA LEU A 164 -23.23 4.84 5.33
C LEU A 164 -22.32 5.97 5.83
N LEU A 165 -21.60 6.64 4.92
CA LEU A 165 -20.74 7.78 5.22
C LEU A 165 -21.39 9.07 4.73
N TYR A 166 -21.82 9.89 5.68
CA TYR A 166 -22.45 11.18 5.47
C TYR A 166 -21.91 12.19 6.51
N PRO A 167 -22.21 13.50 6.41
CA PRO A 167 -21.49 14.52 7.18
C PRO A 167 -21.37 14.20 8.68
N GLN A 168 -22.47 13.79 9.32
CA GLN A 168 -22.46 13.41 10.73
C GLN A 168 -21.59 12.17 11.01
N THR A 169 -21.73 11.07 10.28
CA THR A 169 -20.94 9.85 10.56
C THR A 169 -19.47 10.05 10.24
N MET A 170 -19.14 10.85 9.23
CA MET A 170 -17.77 11.26 8.94
C MET A 170 -17.18 12.07 10.08
N ALA A 171 -17.90 13.08 10.57
CA ALA A 171 -17.45 13.90 11.69
C ALA A 171 -17.25 13.08 12.98
N GLU A 172 -18.17 12.16 13.30
CA GLU A 172 -18.03 11.26 14.44
C GLU A 172 -16.82 10.32 14.31
N GLN A 173 -16.59 9.76 13.11
CA GLN A 173 -15.42 8.92 12.86
C GLN A 173 -14.11 9.71 12.99
N MET A 174 -14.06 10.95 12.50
CA MET A 174 -12.89 11.83 12.60
C MET A 174 -12.63 12.29 14.03
N ALA A 175 -13.67 12.61 14.81
CA ALA A 175 -13.54 12.94 16.23
C ALA A 175 -12.93 11.77 17.03
N ARG A 176 -13.44 10.54 16.82
CA ARG A 176 -12.88 9.33 17.44
C ARG A 176 -11.44 9.06 17.01
N PHE A 177 -11.11 9.33 15.75
CA PHE A 177 -9.74 9.21 15.26
C PHE A 177 -8.80 10.19 15.95
N GLY A 178 -9.16 11.47 15.97
CA GLY A 178 -8.37 12.52 16.61
C GLY A 178 -8.15 12.24 18.09
N GLN A 179 -9.20 11.84 18.82
CA GLN A 179 -9.08 11.48 20.24
C GLN A 179 -8.05 10.36 20.48
N LYS A 180 -8.09 9.29 19.68
CA LYS A 180 -7.12 8.19 19.78
C LYS A 180 -5.69 8.62 19.43
N ALA A 181 -5.55 9.63 18.57
CA ALA A 181 -4.27 10.20 18.19
C ALA A 181 -3.78 11.31 19.14
N GLY A 182 -4.54 11.66 20.18
CA GLY A 182 -4.22 12.78 21.10
C GLY A 182 -4.39 14.16 20.46
N LEU A 183 -5.20 14.27 19.41
CA LEU A 183 -5.50 15.52 18.71
C LEU A 183 -6.75 16.18 19.30
N SER A 184 -6.72 17.51 19.37
CA SER A 184 -7.92 18.31 19.64
C SER A 184 -8.75 18.41 18.36
N MET A 185 -10.04 18.06 18.46
CA MET A 185 -10.98 18.07 17.34
C MET A 185 -12.18 18.95 17.68
N SER A 186 -12.62 19.75 16.73
CA SER A 186 -13.87 20.51 16.83
C SER A 186 -14.73 20.22 15.60
N VAL A 187 -15.94 19.75 15.83
CA VAL A 187 -16.96 19.53 14.80
C VAL A 187 -17.95 20.67 14.92
N LEU A 188 -18.22 21.36 13.81
CA LEU A 188 -19.10 22.52 13.80
C LEU A 188 -20.49 22.09 13.32
N ASP A 189 -21.52 22.40 14.11
CA ASP A 189 -22.89 22.34 13.60
C ASP A 189 -23.24 23.60 12.79
N GLU A 190 -24.44 23.63 12.23
CA GLU A 190 -24.93 24.74 11.39
C GLU A 190 -24.97 26.07 12.15
N LYS A 191 -25.27 26.04 13.46
CA LYS A 191 -25.33 27.25 14.30
C LYS A 191 -23.93 27.80 14.53
N GLN A 192 -22.98 26.92 14.84
CA GLN A 192 -21.58 27.28 15.05
C GLN A 192 -20.95 27.79 13.74
N ALA A 193 -21.18 27.10 12.62
CA ALA A 193 -20.72 27.54 11.31
C ALA A 193 -21.36 28.88 10.90
N GLY A 194 -22.64 29.11 11.24
CA GLY A 194 -23.32 30.38 11.02
C GLY A 194 -22.73 31.52 11.86
N ALA A 195 -22.43 31.27 13.13
CA ALA A 195 -21.77 32.24 14.00
C ALA A 195 -20.36 32.63 13.51
N LEU A 196 -19.70 31.74 12.75
CA LEU A 196 -18.40 31.99 12.13
C LEU A 196 -18.50 32.61 10.72
N GLY A 197 -19.70 32.89 10.21
CA GLY A 197 -19.91 33.49 8.88
C GLY A 197 -19.62 32.55 7.71
N MET A 198 -19.71 31.23 7.90
CA MET A 198 -19.41 30.23 6.86
C MET A 198 -20.55 30.06 5.84
N GLU A 199 -21.06 31.15 5.27
CA GLU A 199 -22.25 31.16 4.42
C GLU A 199 -22.11 30.29 3.15
N ALA A 200 -20.93 30.29 2.53
CA ALA A 200 -20.68 29.46 1.35
C ALA A 200 -20.80 27.95 1.66
N PHE A 201 -20.29 27.51 2.82
CA PHE A 201 -20.38 26.12 3.28
C PHE A 201 -21.83 25.74 3.62
N LEU A 202 -22.53 26.60 4.36
CA LEU A 202 -23.93 26.40 4.73
C LEU A 202 -24.85 26.34 3.50
N THR A 203 -24.60 27.19 2.50
CA THR A 203 -25.42 27.26 1.28
C THR A 203 -25.41 25.94 0.51
N VAL A 204 -24.27 25.23 0.45
CA VAL A 204 -24.18 23.92 -0.22
C VAL A 204 -25.01 22.85 0.50
N GLY A 205 -25.09 22.91 1.83
CA GLY A 205 -25.80 21.92 2.66
C GLY A 205 -27.23 22.28 3.05
N LYS A 206 -27.71 23.49 2.71
CA LYS A 206 -28.92 24.10 3.26
C LYS A 206 -30.20 23.26 3.12
N ASP A 207 -30.33 22.56 1.99
CA ASP A 207 -31.51 21.74 1.68
C ASP A 207 -31.22 20.23 1.76
N ALA A 208 -30.07 19.84 2.31
CA ALA A 208 -29.71 18.44 2.45
C ALA A 208 -30.50 17.80 3.61
N ALA A 209 -31.06 16.60 3.38
CA ALA A 209 -31.72 15.82 4.44
C ALA A 209 -30.77 15.46 5.61
N ARG A 210 -29.45 15.53 5.37
CA ARG A 210 -28.40 15.31 6.37
C ARG A 210 -27.55 16.58 6.43
N PRO A 211 -27.66 17.37 7.50
CA PRO A 211 -27.06 18.70 7.57
C PRO A 211 -25.52 18.66 7.54
N PRO A 212 -24.87 19.75 7.11
CA PRO A 212 -23.41 19.84 7.07
C PRO A 212 -22.79 19.78 8.48
N ARG A 213 -21.55 19.30 8.57
CA ARG A 213 -20.77 19.12 9.81
C ARG A 213 -19.29 19.40 9.57
#